data_AF-A0A8I3WNM9-F1
#
_entry.id   AF-A0A8I3WNM9-F1
#
_cell.length_a   1.000
_cell.length_b   1.000
_cell.length_c   1.000
_cell.angle_alpha   90.00
_cell.angle_beta   90.00
_cell.angle_gamma   90.00
#
_symmetry.space_group_name_H-M   'P 1'
#
loop_
_entity.id
_entity.type
_entity.pdbx_description
1 polymer ?
#
loop_
_entity_poly.entity_id
_entity_poly.type
_entity_poly.pdbx_seq_one_letter_code
_entity_poly.pdbx_strand_id
1 'polypeptide(L)'
;MNVGLETNRPEFHFPLTDVVAIIPGARSLTSVSFLFLIFETAATPHSPHTHMSPEDDDRKVRRREKNRVAAQRSRKKQTQKADKLHEEYECLEQENTMLRREIGKLTEELKHLTEALKEHEKMCPLLLCPMNFVPVPPRPDPVAGCLPR
;
A
#
# COMPACT_ATOMS: atom_id res chain seq x y z
N MET A 1 27.10 32.48 23.72
CA MET A 1 25.97 31.54 23.76
C MET A 1 24.98 31.95 22.69
N ASN A 2 24.99 31.28 21.54
CA ASN A 2 23.93 31.36 20.53
C ASN A 2 23.97 30.02 19.79
N VAL A 3 23.09 29.11 20.20
CA VAL A 3 22.85 27.82 19.54
C VAL A 3 21.81 28.07 18.46
N GLY A 4 22.27 28.25 17.22
CA GLY A 4 21.40 28.24 16.04
C GLY A 4 20.96 26.82 15.78
N LEU A 5 19.67 26.53 15.95
CA LEU A 5 19.06 25.28 15.50
C LEU A 5 18.93 25.34 13.98
N GLU A 6 19.92 24.85 13.25
CA GLU A 6 19.77 24.45 11.85
C GLU A 6 18.91 23.18 11.82
N THR A 7 17.60 23.39 11.73
CA THR A 7 16.66 22.32 11.40
C THR A 7 16.88 21.91 9.95
N ASN A 8 17.62 20.82 9.75
CA ASN A 8 17.70 20.08 8.50
C ASN A 8 16.27 19.72 8.05
N ARG A 9 15.77 20.44 7.05
CA ARG A 9 14.49 20.18 6.39
C ARG A 9 14.74 19.12 5.33
N PRO A 10 14.18 17.90 5.42
CA PRO A 10 14.27 16.96 4.32
C PRO A 10 13.42 17.51 3.17
N GLU A 11 14.08 17.96 2.11
CA GLU A 11 13.48 18.24 0.79
C GLU A 11 12.97 16.91 0.22
N PHE A 12 11.79 16.48 0.68
CA PHE A 12 11.02 15.44 0.02
C PHE A 12 10.45 16.04 -1.26
N HIS A 13 11.26 15.99 -2.31
CA HIS A 13 10.89 16.35 -3.67
C HIS A 13 9.93 15.27 -4.21
N PHE A 14 8.68 15.29 -3.72
CA PHE A 14 7.61 14.50 -4.30
C PHE A 14 7.22 15.16 -5.64
N PRO A 15 7.39 14.48 -6.79
CA PRO A 15 7.04 15.05 -8.08
C PRO A 15 5.54 15.35 -8.10
N LEU A 16 5.18 16.59 -8.47
CA LEU A 16 3.80 17.09 -8.55
C LEU A 16 2.90 16.37 -9.59
N THR A 17 3.35 15.26 -10.17
CA THR A 17 2.58 14.46 -11.13
C THR A 17 1.59 13.50 -10.48
N ASP A 18 1.71 13.20 -9.18
CA ASP A 18 0.88 12.17 -8.53
C ASP A 18 -0.32 12.69 -7.71
N VAL A 19 -0.55 14.01 -7.67
CA VAL A 19 -1.78 14.57 -7.05
C VAL A 19 -3.02 14.35 -7.95
N VAL A 20 -2.84 13.88 -9.19
CA VAL A 20 -3.95 13.69 -10.15
C VAL A 20 -4.72 12.37 -9.95
N ALA A 21 -4.26 11.42 -9.13
CA ALA A 21 -4.81 10.06 -9.14
C ALA A 21 -5.40 9.54 -7.81
N ILE A 22 -6.05 10.37 -7.00
CA ILE A 22 -6.94 9.86 -5.93
C ILE A 22 -8.33 10.53 -6.00
N ILE A 23 -8.96 10.45 -7.18
CA ILE A 23 -10.41 10.51 -7.31
C ILE A 23 -10.89 9.09 -7.62
N PRO A 24 -11.46 8.33 -6.65
CA PRO A 24 -12.16 7.10 -6.96
C PRO A 24 -13.47 7.51 -7.64
N GLY A 25 -13.50 7.40 -8.97
CA GLY A 25 -14.68 7.72 -9.77
C GLY A 25 -14.41 8.47 -11.09
N ALA A 26 -13.16 8.83 -11.40
CA ALA A 26 -12.83 9.30 -12.74
C ALA A 26 -12.78 8.10 -13.70
N ARG A 27 -13.96 7.71 -14.23
CA ARG A 27 -13.99 6.92 -15.46
C ARG A 27 -13.28 7.74 -16.54
N SER A 28 -12.19 7.18 -17.07
CA SER A 28 -11.46 7.59 -18.28
C SER A 28 -12.02 8.83 -18.97
N LEU A 29 -11.44 9.99 -18.68
CA LEU A 29 -11.79 11.27 -19.30
C LEU A 29 -11.21 11.33 -20.71
N THR A 30 -11.86 10.66 -21.66
CA THR A 30 -11.54 10.77 -23.10
C THR A 30 -12.76 10.80 -24.00
N SER A 31 -13.92 11.21 -23.49
CA SER A 31 -15.11 11.34 -24.34
C SER A 31 -15.80 12.68 -24.11
N VAL A 32 -16.12 13.33 -25.23
CA VAL A 32 -16.83 14.60 -25.37
C VAL A 32 -18.11 14.68 -24.50
N SER A 33 -18.62 13.52 -24.04
CA SER A 33 -19.72 13.38 -23.08
C SER A 33 -19.52 14.06 -21.71
N PHE A 34 -18.28 14.23 -21.21
CA PHE A 34 -18.09 14.86 -19.88
C PHE A 34 -18.20 16.39 -19.91
N LEU A 35 -17.85 17.02 -21.04
CA LEU A 35 -18.09 18.46 -21.26
C LEU A 35 -19.59 18.76 -21.39
N PHE A 36 -20.37 17.83 -21.96
CA PHE A 36 -21.83 17.98 -22.06
C PHE A 36 -22.51 18.03 -20.69
N LEU A 37 -22.04 17.24 -19.72
CA LEU A 37 -22.61 17.19 -18.37
C LEU A 37 -22.33 18.46 -17.54
N ILE A 38 -21.19 19.13 -17.79
CA ILE A 38 -20.85 20.42 -17.17
C ILE A 38 -21.68 21.55 -17.79
N PHE A 39 -21.94 21.51 -19.10
CA PHE A 39 -22.71 22.55 -19.79
C PHE A 39 -24.23 22.45 -19.49
N GLU A 40 -24.74 21.24 -19.32
CA GLU A 40 -26.16 20.99 -19.04
C GLU A 40 -26.57 21.30 -17.58
N THR A 41 -25.60 21.31 -16.66
CA THR A 41 -25.83 21.79 -15.28
C THR A 41 -25.85 23.32 -15.15
N ALA A 42 -25.47 24.06 -16.21
CA ALA A 42 -25.57 25.52 -16.24
C ALA A 42 -26.92 26.04 -16.74
N ALA A 43 -27.78 25.19 -17.32
CA ALA A 43 -29.08 25.58 -17.87
C ALA A 43 -30.23 25.11 -16.95
N THR A 44 -30.40 25.79 -15.81
CA THR A 44 -31.71 25.78 -15.13
C THR A 44 -32.51 26.99 -15.59
N PRO A 45 -33.73 26.83 -16.14
CA PRO A 45 -34.55 27.95 -16.51
C PRO A 45 -34.96 28.68 -15.24
N HIS A 46 -34.56 29.94 -15.15
CA HIS A 46 -34.97 30.88 -14.13
C HIS A 46 -36.49 31.07 -14.27
N SER A 47 -37.27 30.49 -13.36
CA SER A 47 -38.67 30.89 -13.17
C SER A 47 -38.67 32.16 -12.31
N PRO A 48 -39.10 33.31 -12.84
CA PRO A 48 -39.21 34.52 -12.03
C PRO A 48 -40.54 34.47 -11.28
N HIS A 49 -40.50 34.79 -9.99
CA HIS A 49 -41.64 34.99 -9.08
C HIS A 49 -42.23 33.73 -8.40
N THR A 50 -41.46 33.13 -7.50
CA THR A 50 -42.04 32.63 -6.25
C THR A 50 -41.56 33.52 -5.12
N HIS A 51 -42.51 34.17 -4.44
CA HIS A 51 -42.29 34.87 -3.19
C HIS A 51 -41.76 33.84 -2.18
N MET A 52 -40.43 33.72 -2.08
CA MET A 52 -39.79 32.82 -1.11
C MET A 52 -40.15 33.35 0.26
N SER A 53 -41.01 32.62 0.98
CA SER A 53 -41.28 32.93 2.37
C SER A 53 -39.97 32.75 3.16
N PRO A 54 -39.69 33.54 4.20
CA PRO A 54 -38.48 33.40 5.02
C PRO A 54 -38.20 31.95 5.46
N GLU A 55 -39.25 31.13 5.64
CA GLU A 55 -39.12 29.71 5.98
C GLU A 55 -38.45 28.84 4.89
N ASP A 56 -38.55 29.21 3.60
CA ASP A 56 -37.92 28.47 2.49
C ASP A 56 -36.41 28.71 2.42
N ASP A 57 -35.96 29.92 2.74
CA ASP A 57 -34.53 30.25 2.84
C ASP A 57 -33.87 29.52 4.01
N ASP A 58 -34.55 29.46 5.17
CA ASP A 58 -34.08 28.68 6.32
C ASP A 58 -33.95 27.19 5.99
N ARG A 59 -34.94 26.62 5.28
CA ARG A 59 -34.87 25.22 4.82
C ARG A 59 -33.66 24.98 3.90
N LYS A 60 -33.38 25.92 3.00
CA LYS A 60 -32.25 25.86 2.06
C LYS A 60 -30.91 25.96 2.78
N VAL A 61 -30.79 26.85 3.76
CA VAL A 61 -29.60 26.98 4.61
C VAL A 61 -29.37 25.68 5.40
N ARG A 62 -30.41 25.12 6.02
CA ARG A 62 -30.31 23.83 6.73
C ARG A 62 -29.90 22.68 5.81
N ARG A 63 -30.36 22.66 4.55
CA ARG A 63 -29.95 21.65 3.56
C ARG A 63 -28.48 21.79 3.18
N ARG A 64 -28.01 23.02 2.91
CA ARG A 64 -26.61 23.30 2.58
C ARG A 64 -25.68 22.90 3.73
N GLU A 65 -26.06 23.20 4.97
CA GLU A 65 -25.25 22.85 6.13
C GLU A 65 -25.17 21.32 6.33
N LYS A 66 -26.28 20.60 6.17
CA LYS A 66 -26.27 19.12 6.18
C LYS A 66 -25.36 18.55 5.09
N ASN A 67 -25.43 19.09 3.88
CA ASN A 67 -24.58 18.65 2.77
C ASN A 67 -23.10 18.98 3.02
N ARG A 68 -22.79 20.14 3.59
CA ARG A 68 -21.43 20.55 3.96
C ARG A 68 -20.81 19.54 4.94
N VAL A 69 -21.54 19.17 5.99
CA VAL A 69 -21.10 18.18 6.97
C VAL A 69 -20.98 16.79 6.32
N ALA A 70 -21.92 16.38 5.47
CA ALA A 70 -21.85 15.10 4.77
C ALA A 70 -20.63 15.00 3.84
N ALA A 71 -20.35 16.05 3.08
CA ALA A 71 -19.18 16.14 2.21
C ALA A 71 -17.88 16.11 3.03
N GLN A 72 -17.81 16.85 4.14
CA GLN A 72 -16.64 16.81 5.04
C GLN A 72 -16.41 15.42 5.62
N ARG A 73 -17.46 14.74 6.08
CA ARG A 73 -17.38 13.36 6.59
C ARG A 73 -16.94 12.37 5.51
N SER A 74 -17.46 12.52 4.29
CA SER A 74 -17.07 11.68 3.15
C SER A 74 -15.59 11.85 2.81
N ARG A 75 -15.11 13.10 2.69
CA ARG A 75 -13.68 13.39 2.48
C ARG A 75 -12.82 12.81 3.59
N LYS A 76 -13.18 13.04 4.86
CA LYS A 76 -12.45 12.51 6.02
C LYS A 76 -12.37 10.98 5.98
N LYS A 77 -13.47 10.29 5.67
CA LYS A 77 -13.50 8.82 5.56
C LYS A 77 -12.59 8.32 4.44
N GLN A 78 -12.53 9.05 3.33
CA GLN A 78 -11.66 8.70 2.21
C GLN A 78 -10.18 8.90 2.56
N THR A 79 -9.81 10.03 3.18
CA THR A 79 -8.45 10.27 3.67
C THR A 79 -8.03 9.21 4.67
N GLN A 80 -8.86 8.93 5.69
CA GLN A 80 -8.58 7.89 6.67
C GLN A 80 -8.39 6.50 6.04
N LYS A 81 -9.12 6.18 4.97
CA LYS A 81 -8.92 4.91 4.25
C LYS A 81 -7.56 4.88 3.54
N ALA A 82 -7.16 5.98 2.91
CA ALA A 82 -5.86 6.08 2.26
C ALA A 82 -4.73 5.99 3.29
N ASP A 83 -4.84 6.70 4.41
CA ASP A 83 -3.85 6.68 5.49
C ASP A 83 -3.68 5.26 6.05
N LYS A 84 -4.79 4.56 6.33
CA LYS A 84 -4.76 3.18 6.83
C LYS A 84 -4.10 2.22 5.85
N LEU A 85 -4.39 2.36 4.56
CA LEU A 85 -3.76 1.52 3.53
C LEU A 85 -2.26 1.80 3.42
N HIS A 86 -1.84 3.06 3.58
CA HIS A 86 -0.43 3.43 3.56
C HIS A 86 0.31 2.85 4.77
N GLU A 87 -0.26 3.00 5.97
CA GLU A 87 0.30 2.44 7.21
C GLU A 87 0.44 0.90 7.12
N GLU A 88 -0.58 0.20 6.61
CA GLU A 88 -0.51 -1.24 6.38
C GLU A 88 0.57 -1.63 5.37
N TYR A 89 0.70 -0.87 4.28
CA TYR A 89 1.74 -1.06 3.27
C TYR A 89 3.14 -0.90 3.89
N GLU A 90 3.37 0.17 4.65
CA GLU A 90 4.67 0.43 5.29
C GLU A 90 5.04 -0.67 6.29
N CYS A 91 4.07 -1.14 7.07
CA CYS A 91 4.28 -2.26 8.00
C CYS A 91 4.70 -3.54 7.25
N LEU A 92 4.00 -3.88 6.17
CA LEU A 92 4.30 -5.05 5.35
C LEU A 92 5.67 -4.92 4.66
N GLU A 93 6.03 -3.72 4.19
CA GLU A 93 7.34 -3.48 3.58
C GLU A 93 8.48 -3.64 4.60
N GLN A 94 8.30 -3.13 5.83
CA GLN A 94 9.25 -3.36 6.92
C GLN A 94 9.42 -4.84 7.23
N GLU A 95 8.32 -5.58 7.41
CA GLU A 95 8.36 -7.03 7.64
C GLU A 95 9.03 -7.77 6.49
N ASN A 96 8.72 -7.40 5.24
CA ASN A 96 9.32 -8.00 4.05
C ASN A 96 10.84 -7.79 4.03
N THR A 97 11.32 -6.58 4.36
CA THR A 97 12.76 -6.32 4.43
C THR A 97 13.44 -7.09 5.55
N MET A 98 12.76 -7.31 6.68
CA MET A 98 13.26 -8.11 7.79
C MET A 98 13.39 -9.58 7.41
N LEU A 99 12.32 -10.15 6.81
CA LEU A 99 12.32 -11.54 6.35
C LEU A 99 13.39 -11.78 5.28
N ARG A 100 13.56 -10.85 4.32
CA ARG A 100 14.63 -10.95 3.31
C ARG A 100 16.03 -10.97 3.93
N ARG A 101 16.27 -10.17 4.97
CA ARG A 101 17.55 -10.19 5.71
C ARG A 101 17.76 -11.53 6.42
N GLU A 102 16.73 -12.06 7.08
CA GLU A 102 16.83 -13.34 7.76
C GLU A 102 17.07 -14.50 6.78
N ILE A 103 16.37 -14.50 5.64
CA ILE A 103 16.63 -15.46 4.55
C ILE A 103 18.09 -15.37 4.10
N GLY A 104 18.63 -14.16 3.90
CA GLY A 104 20.03 -13.96 3.53
C GLY A 104 20.98 -14.56 4.56
N LYS A 105 20.79 -14.23 5.84
CA LYS A 105 21.59 -14.74 6.95
C LYS A 105 21.56 -16.27 7.03
N LEU A 106 20.38 -16.88 7.00
CA LEU A 106 20.23 -18.33 7.05
C LEU A 106 20.85 -19.02 5.83
N THR A 107 20.79 -18.39 4.66
CA THR A 107 21.41 -18.92 3.44
C THR A 107 22.94 -18.91 3.56
N GLU A 108 23.51 -17.85 4.12
CA GLU A 108 24.95 -17.78 4.41
C GLU A 108 25.39 -18.82 5.44
N GLU A 109 24.62 -18.98 6.52
CA GLU A 109 24.88 -20.02 7.53
C GLU A 109 24.83 -21.43 6.91
N LEU A 110 23.81 -21.72 6.11
CA LEU A 110 23.69 -23.01 5.42
C LEU A 110 24.86 -23.26 4.47
N LYS A 111 25.27 -22.25 3.69
CA LYS A 111 26.45 -22.34 2.82
C LYS A 111 27.70 -22.63 3.63
N HIS A 112 27.93 -21.89 4.71
CA HIS A 112 29.10 -22.05 5.57
C HIS A 112 29.17 -23.46 6.18
N LEU A 113 28.06 -23.96 6.74
CA LEU A 113 27.99 -25.30 7.30
C LEU A 113 28.18 -26.38 6.25
N THR A 114 27.63 -26.19 5.04
CA THR A 114 27.81 -27.12 3.93
C THR A 114 29.27 -27.18 3.48
N GLU A 115 29.95 -26.02 3.40
CA GLU A 115 31.38 -25.96 3.07
C GLU A 115 32.24 -26.61 4.15
N ALA A 116 31.96 -26.34 5.44
CA ALA A 116 32.65 -26.96 6.56
C ALA A 116 32.47 -28.49 6.56
N LEU A 117 31.26 -28.98 6.26
CA LEU A 117 31.00 -30.41 6.14
C LEU A 117 31.79 -31.02 4.98
N LYS A 118 31.74 -30.41 3.78
CA LYS A 118 32.51 -30.88 2.62
C LYS A 118 34.02 -30.92 2.88
N GLU A 119 34.54 -29.96 3.64
CA GLU A 119 35.96 -29.95 4.02
C GLU A 119 36.27 -31.11 4.98
N HIS A 120 35.42 -31.34 5.98
CA HIS A 120 35.55 -32.48 6.88
C HIS A 120 35.47 -33.82 6.13
N GLU A 121 34.57 -33.96 5.16
CA GLU A 121 34.40 -35.19 4.37
C GLU A 121 35.71 -35.64 3.70
N LYS A 122 36.54 -34.70 3.23
CA LYS A 122 37.84 -34.98 2.61
C LYS A 122 38.86 -35.60 3.58
N MET A 123 38.71 -35.37 4.87
CA MET A 123 39.63 -35.83 5.91
C MET A 123 39.01 -36.91 6.80
N CYS A 124 37.72 -37.22 6.63
CA CYS A 124 36.99 -38.11 7.51
C CYS A 124 37.40 -39.57 7.27
N PRO A 125 38.08 -40.23 8.23
CA PRO A 125 38.50 -41.62 8.06
C PRO A 125 37.31 -42.57 7.93
N LEU A 126 36.14 -42.19 8.44
CA LEU A 126 34.91 -42.98 8.38
C LEU A 126 34.27 -42.97 6.98
N LEU A 127 34.49 -41.92 6.17
CA LEU A 127 34.01 -41.83 4.78
C LEU A 127 35.05 -42.34 3.78
N LEU A 128 36.34 -42.26 4.13
CA LEU A 128 37.45 -42.76 3.33
C LEU A 128 37.71 -44.26 3.51
N CYS A 129 37.22 -44.87 4.59
CA CYS A 129 37.18 -46.31 4.76
C CYS A 129 35.85 -46.87 4.20
N PRO A 130 35.87 -47.95 3.40
CA PRO A 130 34.65 -48.59 2.93
C PRO A 130 34.00 -49.37 4.08
N MET A 131 33.36 -48.67 5.01
CA MET A 131 32.39 -49.28 5.90
C MET A 131 31.04 -49.20 5.20
N ASN A 132 30.53 -50.37 4.84
CA ASN A 132 29.29 -50.60 4.10
C ASN A 132 28.10 -49.84 4.72
N PHE A 133 27.85 -48.60 4.30
CA PHE A 133 26.59 -47.93 4.57
C PHE A 133 25.54 -48.47 3.60
N VAL A 134 24.53 -49.15 4.16
CA VAL A 134 23.30 -49.51 3.46
C VAL A 134 22.73 -48.23 2.82
N PRO A 135 22.36 -48.22 1.52
CA PRO A 135 21.76 -47.06 0.90
C PRO A 135 20.48 -46.67 1.65
N VAL A 136 20.50 -45.52 2.32
CA VAL A 136 19.29 -44.91 2.89
C VAL A 136 18.41 -44.51 1.71
N PRO A 137 17.15 -44.96 1.62
CA PRO A 137 16.25 -44.56 0.55
C PRO A 137 16.09 -43.04 0.51
N PRO A 138 15.99 -42.43 -0.68
CA PRO A 138 15.74 -41.00 -0.81
C PRO A 138 14.49 -40.63 -0.01
N ARG A 139 14.63 -39.65 0.88
CA ARG A 139 13.52 -39.06 1.63
C ARG A 139 12.54 -38.49 0.59
N PRO A 140 11.23 -38.84 0.62
CA PRO A 140 10.27 -38.17 -0.24
C PRO A 140 10.18 -36.70 0.17
N ASP A 141 10.33 -35.82 -0.82
CA ASP A 141 10.20 -34.38 -0.66
C ASP A 141 8.88 -34.03 0.04
N PRO A 142 8.87 -33.11 1.02
CA PRO A 142 7.62 -32.62 1.57
C PRO A 142 6.87 -31.93 0.44
N VAL A 143 5.72 -32.51 0.14
CA VAL A 143 4.79 -32.09 -0.90
C VAL A 143 4.64 -30.57 -0.88
N ALA A 144 4.72 -29.95 -2.05
CA ALA A 144 4.23 -28.60 -2.25
C ALA A 144 2.73 -28.59 -1.92
N GLY A 145 2.41 -28.35 -0.66
CA GLY A 145 1.06 -28.16 -0.18
C GLY A 145 0.53 -26.88 -0.80
N CYS A 146 -0.32 -27.05 -1.82
CA CYS A 146 -1.12 -25.98 -2.40
C CYS A 146 -1.82 -25.20 -1.28
N LEU A 147 -1.48 -23.93 -1.12
CA LEU A 147 -2.25 -23.00 -0.29
C LEU A 147 -3.54 -22.62 -1.05
N PRO A 148 -4.72 -22.64 -0.40
CA PRO A 148 -5.95 -22.22 -1.03
C PRO A 148 -5.98 -20.69 -1.19
N ARG A 149 -6.57 -20.29 -2.32
CA ARG A 149 -6.79 -18.90 -2.76
C ARG A 149 -7.90 -18.20 -1.98
#